data_AF-A0A6N7V455-F1
#
_entry.id   AF-A0A6N7V455-F1
#
_cell.length_a   1.000
_cell.length_b   1.000
_cell.length_c   1.000
_cell.angle_alpha   90.00
_cell.angle_beta   90.00
_cell.angle_gamma   90.00
#
_symmetry.space_group_name_H-M   'P 1'
#
loop_
_entity.id
_entity.type
_entity.pdbx_description
1 polymer ?
#
loop_
_entity_poly.entity_id
_entity_poly.type
_entity_poly.pdbx_seq_one_letter_code
_entity_poly.pdbx_strand_id
1 'polypeptide(L)'
;MMVDRIVRTLRTVGREEDIYRDVVFPLNEEDILKYFEVKELNELRFADHVDGKVSVSNFNRIIREAPDRAAKIADQIEVTVKYLKKRMAANQDKNYKGLVEQLPLTFEDGMVWSWCMKEHYKHKDEKVHVRRSKYDLSVYYGDVD
;
A
#
# COMPACT_ATOMS: atom_id res chain seq x y z
N MET A 1 -12.72 2.28 0.56
CA MET A 1 -11.63 1.86 1.47
C MET A 1 -10.31 2.26 0.85
N MET A 2 -9.97 3.55 0.97
CA MET A 2 -8.65 4.07 0.64
C MET A 2 -8.46 5.42 1.33
N VAL A 3 -7.22 5.79 1.64
CA VAL A 3 -6.86 7.18 1.93
C VAL A 3 -6.88 7.97 0.62
N ASP A 4 -7.66 9.05 0.56
CA ASP A 4 -7.74 9.88 -0.66
C ASP A 4 -6.49 10.75 -0.89
N ARG A 5 -5.68 10.98 0.16
CA ARG A 5 -4.53 11.88 0.16
C ARG A 5 -3.45 11.38 1.11
N ILE A 6 -2.21 11.27 0.63
CA ILE A 6 -1.07 10.84 1.45
C ILE A 6 -0.15 12.03 1.68
N VAL A 7 0.10 12.38 2.94
CA VAL A 7 1.04 13.45 3.30
C VAL A 7 2.41 12.84 3.56
N ARG A 8 3.46 13.37 2.91
CA ARG A 8 4.86 12.96 3.14
C ARG A 8 5.76 14.17 3.22
N THR A 9 6.83 14.08 4.00
CA THR A 9 7.84 15.13 4.07
C THR A 9 8.89 14.91 2.98
N LEU A 10 9.07 15.89 2.10
CA LEU A 10 10.15 15.91 1.13
C LEU A 10 11.25 16.85 1.60
N ARG A 11 12.49 16.54 1.19
CA ARG A 11 13.65 17.41 1.33
C ARG A 11 14.36 17.62 0.00
N THR A 12 14.96 18.79 -0.19
CA THR A 12 15.92 19.01 -1.28
C THR A 12 17.19 18.21 -1.03
N VAL A 13 17.95 17.95 -2.10
CA VAL A 13 19.32 17.41 -2.01
C VAL A 13 20.25 18.22 -2.92
N GLY A 14 21.54 18.27 -2.56
CA GLY A 14 22.55 18.96 -3.37
C GLY A 14 22.58 20.48 -3.18
N ARG A 15 22.04 20.99 -2.06
CA ARG A 15 22.09 22.39 -1.65
C ARG A 15 23.01 22.58 -0.44
N GLU A 16 23.44 23.82 -0.20
CA GLU A 16 24.15 24.19 1.04
C GLU A 16 23.23 24.03 2.26
N GLU A 17 21.95 24.39 2.11
CA GLU A 17 20.91 24.18 3.12
C GLU A 17 19.74 23.38 2.54
N ASP A 18 19.37 22.27 3.21
CA ASP A 18 18.25 21.42 2.81
C ASP A 18 16.91 22.05 3.25
N ILE A 19 15.97 22.18 2.31
CA ILE A 19 14.60 22.63 2.58
C ILE A 19 13.71 21.40 2.81
N TYR A 20 12.95 21.40 3.91
CA TYR A 20 12.01 20.32 4.27
C TYR A 20 10.57 20.84 4.22
N ARG A 21 9.68 20.16 3.50
CA ARG A 21 8.24 20.52 3.48
C ARG A 21 7.35 19.31 3.34
N ASP A 22 6.17 19.39 3.95
CA ASP A 22 5.12 18.40 3.78
C ASP A 22 4.39 18.60 2.45
N VAL A 23 4.16 17.49 1.76
CA VAL A 23 3.56 17.43 0.44
C VAL A 23 2.44 16.42 0.42
N VAL A 24 1.33 16.82 -0.20
CA VAL A 24 0.17 15.95 -0.40
C VAL A 24 0.30 15.23 -1.74
N PHE A 25 0.21 13.91 -1.71
CA PHE A 25 0.17 13.05 -2.87
C PHE A 25 -1.28 12.61 -3.18
N PRO A 26 -1.65 12.47 -4.47
CA PRO A 26 -0.81 12.73 -5.64
C PRO A 26 -0.53 14.24 -5.82
N LEU A 27 0.71 14.57 -6.21
CA LEU A 27 1.15 15.95 -6.35
C LEU A 27 1.02 16.46 -7.78
N ASN A 28 0.90 17.79 -7.91
CA ASN A 28 1.18 18.52 -9.14
C ASN A 28 2.68 18.83 -9.20
N GLU A 29 3.36 18.39 -10.25
CA GLU A 29 4.82 18.53 -10.36
C GLU A 29 5.23 20.00 -10.46
N GLU A 30 4.54 20.81 -11.27
CA GLU A 30 4.86 22.23 -11.47
C GLU A 30 4.79 23.03 -10.17
N ASP A 31 3.74 22.80 -9.38
CA ASP A 31 3.55 23.45 -8.09
C ASP A 31 4.67 23.07 -7.11
N ILE A 32 5.08 21.80 -7.10
CA ILE A 32 6.11 21.30 -6.20
C ILE A 32 7.50 21.78 -6.59
N LEU A 33 7.82 21.83 -7.88
CA LEU A 33 9.08 22.38 -8.36
C LEU A 33 9.22 23.86 -7.95
N LYS A 34 8.15 24.65 -8.13
CA LYS A 34 8.11 26.05 -7.67
C LYS A 34 8.21 26.17 -6.15
N TYR A 35 7.51 25.31 -5.40
CA TYR A 35 7.47 25.35 -3.94
C TYR A 35 8.83 25.04 -3.29
N PHE A 36 9.62 24.16 -3.90
CA PHE A 36 10.98 23.81 -3.44
C PHE A 36 12.09 24.58 -4.19
N GLU A 37 11.72 25.41 -5.16
CA GLU A 37 12.62 26.18 -6.02
C GLU A 37 13.63 25.30 -6.76
N VAL A 38 13.24 24.08 -7.12
CA VAL A 38 14.07 23.10 -7.85
C VAL A 38 13.63 23.02 -9.32
N LYS A 39 14.50 22.50 -10.19
CA LYS A 39 14.19 22.33 -11.62
C LYS A 39 13.54 20.98 -11.89
N GLU A 40 13.93 19.95 -11.15
CA GLU A 40 13.49 18.57 -11.37
C GLU A 40 13.14 17.83 -10.07
N LEU A 41 12.20 16.87 -10.12
CA LEU A 41 11.81 16.08 -8.95
C LEU A 41 12.91 15.13 -8.44
N ASN A 42 13.96 14.89 -9.22
CA ASN A 42 15.11 14.08 -8.79
C ASN A 42 15.97 14.80 -7.74
N GLU A 43 15.87 16.13 -7.64
CA GLU A 43 16.45 16.99 -6.61
C GLU A 43 15.69 16.89 -5.28
N LEU A 44 14.60 16.11 -5.25
CA LEU A 44 13.81 15.85 -4.05
C LEU A 44 13.97 14.41 -3.59
N ARG A 45 14.00 14.24 -2.26
CA ARG A 45 13.98 12.94 -1.57
C ARG A 45 12.95 12.96 -0.47
N PHE A 46 12.39 11.80 -0.16
CA PHE A 46 11.61 11.64 1.05
C PHE A 46 12.51 11.81 2.27
N ALA A 47 12.11 12.66 3.20
CA ALA A 47 12.78 12.86 4.48
C ALA A 47 12.39 11.75 5.47
N ASP A 48 11.19 11.19 5.30
CA ASP A 48 10.69 10.03 6.01
C ASP A 48 11.04 8.72 5.27
N HIS A 49 11.16 7.62 6.02
CA HIS A 49 11.52 6.33 5.45
C HIS A 49 10.34 5.76 4.63
N VAL A 50 10.29 6.06 3.33
CA VAL A 50 9.47 5.29 2.39
C VAL A 50 10.14 3.94 2.14
N ASP A 51 9.33 2.89 2.03
CA ASP A 51 9.78 1.57 1.56
C ASP A 51 10.61 1.69 0.26
N GLY A 52 11.85 1.19 0.31
CA GLY A 52 12.69 0.90 -0.85
C GLY A 52 13.02 2.08 -1.77
N LYS A 53 13.85 3.03 -1.34
CA LYS A 53 14.54 4.07 -2.16
C LYS A 53 13.75 4.62 -3.37
N VAL A 54 12.42 4.74 -3.25
CA VAL A 54 11.56 5.13 -4.37
C VAL A 54 11.77 6.62 -4.66
N SER A 55 11.84 6.97 -5.94
CA SER A 55 11.90 8.39 -6.33
C SER A 55 10.57 9.08 -6.10
N VAL A 56 10.58 10.40 -5.88
CA VAL A 56 9.36 11.19 -5.71
C VAL A 56 8.43 11.05 -6.91
N SER A 57 8.97 11.07 -8.13
CA SER A 57 8.20 10.87 -9.37
C SER A 57 7.55 9.48 -9.43
N ASN A 58 8.28 8.41 -9.13
CA ASN A 58 7.71 7.05 -9.13
C ASN A 58 6.63 6.89 -8.06
N PHE A 59 6.87 7.43 -6.86
CA PHE A 59 5.86 7.41 -5.80
C PHE A 59 4.60 8.16 -6.24
N ASN A 60 4.73 9.36 -6.81
CA ASN A 60 3.60 10.13 -7.33
C ASN A 60 2.79 9.35 -8.37
N ARG A 61 3.47 8.69 -9.31
CA ARG A 61 2.82 7.83 -10.31
C ARG A 61 2.05 6.68 -9.65
N ILE A 62 2.67 5.97 -8.70
CA ILE A 62 2.03 4.85 -8.00
C ILE A 62 0.76 5.33 -7.26
N ILE A 63 0.81 6.48 -6.59
CA ILE A 63 -0.36 7.02 -5.89
C ILE A 63 -1.47 7.44 -6.87
N ARG A 64 -1.13 7.98 -8.04
CA ARG A 64 -2.12 8.29 -9.09
C ARG A 64 -2.83 7.03 -9.61
N GLU A 65 -2.12 5.91 -9.69
CA GLU A 65 -2.65 4.61 -10.11
C GLU A 65 -3.30 3.81 -8.95
N ALA A 66 -3.24 4.33 -7.72
CA ALA A 66 -3.69 3.61 -6.54
C ALA A 66 -5.15 3.12 -6.62
N PRO A 67 -6.14 3.88 -7.13
CA PRO A 67 -7.53 3.42 -7.21
C PRO A 67 -7.69 2.09 -7.95
N ASP A 68 -7.12 1.98 -9.14
CA ASP A 68 -7.22 0.77 -9.97
C ASP A 68 -6.45 -0.40 -9.36
N ARG A 69 -5.26 -0.13 -8.81
CA ARG A 69 -4.44 -1.14 -8.12
C ARG A 69 -5.13 -1.66 -6.87
N ALA A 70 -5.76 -0.81 -6.09
CA ALA A 70 -6.49 -1.20 -4.89
C ALA A 70 -7.74 -2.02 -5.21
N ALA A 71 -8.45 -1.68 -6.29
CA ALA A 71 -9.56 -2.51 -6.78
C ALA A 71 -9.07 -3.92 -7.12
N LYS A 72 -7.95 -4.03 -7.86
CA LYS A 72 -7.33 -5.32 -8.19
C LYS A 72 -6.90 -6.10 -6.94
N ILE A 73 -6.26 -5.45 -5.95
CA ILE A 73 -5.86 -6.10 -4.69
C ILE A 73 -7.11 -6.61 -3.94
N ALA A 74 -8.17 -5.80 -3.86
CA ALA A 74 -9.40 -6.20 -3.21
C ALA A 74 -10.05 -7.41 -3.90
N ASP A 75 -10.08 -7.44 -5.23
CA ASP A 75 -10.59 -8.58 -6.01
C ASP A 75 -9.78 -9.85 -5.77
N GLN A 76 -8.44 -9.74 -5.72
CA GLN A 76 -7.56 -10.87 -5.40
C GLN A 76 -7.82 -11.42 -4.00
N ILE A 77 -8.04 -10.54 -3.02
CA ILE A 77 -8.42 -10.96 -1.65
C ILE A 77 -9.76 -11.70 -1.67
N GLU A 78 -10.78 -11.18 -2.36
CA GLU A 78 -12.11 -11.82 -2.42
C GLU A 78 -12.06 -13.20 -3.10
N VAL A 79 -11.28 -13.36 -4.17
CA VAL A 79 -11.04 -14.66 -4.81
C VAL A 79 -10.37 -15.63 -3.83
N THR A 80 -9.39 -15.15 -3.08
CA THR A 80 -8.64 -15.95 -2.10
C THR A 80 -9.52 -16.38 -0.92
N VAL A 81 -10.35 -15.47 -0.40
CA VAL A 81 -11.34 -15.78 0.64
C VAL A 81 -12.31 -16.85 0.16
N LYS A 82 -12.82 -16.74 -1.09
CA LYS A 82 -13.71 -17.77 -1.67
C LYS A 82 -13.02 -19.13 -1.75
N TYR A 83 -11.74 -19.17 -2.13
CA TYR A 83 -10.94 -20.38 -2.15
C TYR A 83 -10.76 -20.99 -0.75
N LEU A 84 -10.37 -20.17 0.24
CA LEU A 84 -10.20 -20.59 1.63
C LEU A 84 -11.51 -21.11 2.24
N LYS A 85 -12.64 -20.47 1.96
CA LYS A 85 -13.99 -20.93 2.36
C LYS A 85 -14.31 -22.32 1.83
N LYS A 86 -14.05 -22.55 0.53
CA LYS A 86 -14.26 -23.86 -0.09
C LYS A 86 -13.37 -24.93 0.53
N ARG A 87 -12.10 -24.61 0.80
CA ARG A 87 -11.16 -25.53 1.47
C ARG A 87 -11.59 -25.87 2.89
N MET A 88 -12.03 -24.87 3.66
CA MET A 88 -12.50 -25.09 5.03
C MET A 88 -13.75 -25.98 5.04
N ALA A 89 -14.71 -25.75 4.13
CA ALA A 89 -15.91 -26.57 4.02
C ALA A 89 -15.64 -28.02 3.58
N ALA A 90 -14.61 -28.23 2.76
CA ALA A 90 -14.22 -29.57 2.30
C ALA A 90 -13.44 -30.37 3.36
N ASN A 91 -12.83 -29.71 4.34
CA ASN A 91 -12.11 -30.37 5.42
C ASN A 91 -13.08 -30.83 6.52
N GLN A 92 -13.21 -32.15 6.69
CA GLN A 92 -14.05 -32.78 7.73
C GLN A 92 -13.41 -32.78 9.12
N ASP A 93 -12.17 -32.31 9.24
CA ASP A 93 -11.40 -32.34 10.46
C ASP A 93 -11.77 -31.15 11.36
N LYS A 94 -12.56 -31.42 12.41
CA LYS A 94 -13.21 -30.42 13.29
C LYS A 94 -12.23 -29.55 14.10
N ASN A 95 -10.93 -29.77 13.97
CA ASN A 95 -9.88 -29.11 14.75
C ASN A 95 -9.25 -27.89 14.05
N TYR A 96 -9.56 -27.63 12.77
CA TYR A 96 -9.04 -26.44 12.08
C TYR A 96 -9.79 -25.18 12.53
N LYS A 97 -9.11 -24.33 13.31
CA LYS A 97 -9.61 -23.01 13.68
C LYS A 97 -9.53 -22.00 12.53
N GLY A 98 -8.63 -22.18 11.57
CA GLY A 98 -8.51 -21.29 10.42
C GLY A 98 -7.56 -21.79 9.31
N LEU A 99 -7.59 -21.09 8.18
CA LEU A 99 -6.71 -21.30 7.03
C LEU A 99 -6.07 -19.97 6.62
N VAL A 100 -4.90 -20.05 5.98
CA VAL A 100 -4.18 -18.90 5.43
C VAL A 100 -3.72 -19.21 4.00
N GLU A 101 -3.76 -18.20 3.15
CA GLU A 101 -3.15 -18.22 1.83
C GLU A 101 -2.29 -16.97 1.63
N GLN A 102 -1.16 -17.10 0.92
CA GLN A 102 -0.27 -15.99 0.62
C GLN A 102 -0.55 -15.46 -0.79
N LEU A 103 -0.77 -14.16 -0.89
CA LEU A 103 -0.93 -13.42 -2.14
C LEU A 103 0.32 -12.59 -2.39
N PRO A 104 1.17 -12.95 -3.37
CA PRO A 104 2.33 -12.14 -3.69
C PRO A 104 1.91 -10.80 -4.27
N LEU A 105 2.51 -9.72 -3.75
CA LEU A 105 2.33 -8.37 -4.26
C LEU A 105 3.52 -7.95 -5.09
N THR A 106 3.24 -7.21 -6.17
CA THR A 106 4.28 -6.41 -6.82
C THR A 106 4.77 -5.33 -5.85
N PHE A 107 5.95 -4.77 -6.10
CA PHE A 107 6.47 -3.66 -5.29
C PHE A 107 5.44 -2.52 -5.18
N GLU A 108 4.87 -2.10 -6.31
CA GLU A 108 3.90 -1.01 -6.39
C GLU A 108 2.60 -1.34 -5.65
N ASP A 109 2.08 -2.56 -5.81
CA ASP A 109 0.87 -2.99 -5.10
C ASP A 109 1.12 -3.07 -3.58
N GLY A 110 2.33 -3.44 -3.16
CA GLY A 110 2.76 -3.38 -1.76
C GLY A 110 2.78 -1.96 -1.20
N MET A 111 3.19 -0.98 -2.01
CA MET A 111 3.12 0.43 -1.66
C MET A 111 1.68 0.92 -1.55
N VAL A 112 0.82 0.58 -2.53
CA VAL A 112 -0.61 0.94 -2.50
C VAL A 112 -1.27 0.35 -1.27
N TRP A 113 -1.01 -0.93 -0.96
CA TRP A 113 -1.54 -1.54 0.26
C TRP A 113 -1.13 -0.74 1.49
N SER A 114 0.16 -0.40 1.63
CA SER A 114 0.69 0.15 2.87
C SER A 114 0.31 1.59 3.12
N TRP A 115 0.28 2.40 2.06
CA TRP A 115 0.03 3.83 2.18
C TRP A 115 -1.42 4.22 1.91
N CYS A 116 -2.17 3.38 1.17
CA CYS A 116 -3.52 3.74 0.73
C CYS A 116 -4.58 2.86 1.38
N MET A 117 -4.33 1.56 1.63
CA MET A 117 -5.39 0.61 2.01
C MET A 117 -5.34 0.17 3.47
N LYS A 118 -4.17 -0.14 4.02
CA LYS A 118 -3.96 -0.91 5.26
C LYS A 118 -4.80 -0.43 6.44
N GLU A 119 -4.83 0.88 6.69
CA GLU A 119 -5.54 1.46 7.84
C GLU A 119 -7.07 1.53 7.64
N HIS A 120 -7.55 1.42 6.40
CA HIS A 120 -8.97 1.54 6.06
C HIS A 120 -9.59 0.26 5.50
N TYR A 121 -8.78 -0.79 5.29
CA TYR A 121 -9.26 -2.04 4.76
C TYR A 121 -9.94 -2.86 5.86
N LYS A 122 -11.24 -3.09 5.70
CA LYS A 122 -12.04 -4.00 6.51
C LYS A 122 -12.85 -4.89 5.59
N HIS A 123 -12.58 -6.19 5.65
CA HIS A 123 -13.37 -7.16 4.89
C HIS A 123 -14.79 -7.28 5.50
N LYS A 124 -15.79 -7.54 4.65
CA LYS A 124 -17.21 -7.63 5.06
C LYS A 124 -17.51 -8.83 5.96
N ASP A 125 -16.70 -9.87 5.86
CA ASP A 125 -16.73 -11.07 6.71
C ASP A 125 -15.71 -10.92 7.83
N GLU A 126 -16.19 -10.93 9.07
CA GLU A 126 -15.38 -10.72 10.28
C GLU A 126 -14.37 -11.84 10.53
N LYS A 127 -14.55 -13.03 9.94
CA LYS A 127 -13.59 -14.14 10.01
C LYS A 127 -12.39 -13.94 9.07
N VAL A 128 -12.38 -12.88 8.26
CA VAL A 128 -11.30 -12.59 7.32
C VAL A 128 -10.37 -11.54 7.90
N HIS A 129 -9.11 -11.89 8.02
CA HIS A 129 -8.04 -10.97 8.39
C HIS A 129 -6.99 -10.93 7.30
N VAL A 130 -6.51 -9.73 6.97
CA VAL A 130 -5.46 -9.56 5.96
C VAL A 130 -4.27 -8.87 6.61
N ARG A 131 -3.09 -9.47 6.48
CA ARG A 131 -1.84 -8.89 7.00
C ARG A 131 -0.79 -8.90 5.91
N ARG A 132 -0.01 -7.82 5.81
CA ARG A 132 1.15 -7.75 4.92
C ARG A 132 2.38 -8.30 5.63
N SER A 133 3.13 -9.17 4.95
CA SER A 133 4.46 -9.62 5.35
C SER A 133 5.43 -9.38 4.20
N LYS A 134 6.33 -8.41 4.35
CA LYS A 134 7.31 -7.99 3.33
C LYS A 134 6.71 -7.81 1.92
N TYR A 135 6.69 -8.88 1.13
CA TYR A 135 6.27 -8.90 -0.27
C TYR A 135 4.90 -9.56 -0.50
N ASP A 136 4.28 -10.15 0.53
CA ASP A 136 3.04 -10.89 0.40
C ASP A 136 1.92 -10.31 1.28
N LEU A 137 0.67 -10.52 0.88
CA LEU A 137 -0.51 -10.42 1.73
C LEU A 137 -0.92 -11.81 2.19
N SER A 138 -0.87 -12.04 3.49
CA SER A 138 -1.46 -13.19 4.13
C SER A 138 -2.96 -12.94 4.32
N VAL A 139 -3.79 -13.71 3.63
CA VAL A 139 -5.25 -13.71 3.79
C VAL A 139 -5.62 -14.88 4.69
N TYR A 140 -6.14 -14.56 5.87
CA TYR A 140 -6.62 -15.54 6.84
C TYR A 140 -8.13 -15.65 6.75
N TYR A 141 -8.64 -16.86 6.91
CA TYR A 141 -10.06 -17.14 7.06
C TYR A 141 -10.28 -18.15 8.19
N GLY A 142 -11.03 -17.76 9.23
CA GLY A 142 -11.36 -18.60 10.38
C GLY A 142 -11.32 -17.84 11.70
N ASP A 143 -11.41 -18.57 12.80
CA ASP A 143 -11.25 -18.05 14.14
C ASP A 143 -9.74 -17.86 14.39
N VAL A 144 -9.28 -16.62 14.22
CA VAL A 144 -7.89 -16.24 14.45
C VAL A 144 -7.75 -15.91 15.94
N ASP A 145 -7.30 -16.89 16.73
CA ASP A 145 -6.86 -16.66 18.12
C ASP A 145 -5.64 -15.72 18.16
#